data_AF-A0A0U3ECY4-F1
#
_entry.id   AF-A0A0U3ECY4-F1
#
_cell.length_a   1.000
_cell.length_b   1.000
_cell.length_c   1.000
_cell.angle_alpha   90.00
_cell.angle_beta   90.00
_cell.angle_gamma   90.00
#
_symmetry.space_group_name_H-M   'P 1'
#
loop_
_entity.id
_entity.type
_entity.pdbx_description
1 polymer ?
#
loop_
_entity_poly.entity_id
_entity_poly.type
_entity_poly.pdbx_seq_one_letter_code
_entity_poly.pdbx_strand_id
1 'polypeptide(L)' 'MRDFQKRTIALLILKSKGFKVVIPEIRIGDKVAYGIAIQGDKAYVVFPNGLEEEIKKVLKVKEVVVVPWVHRPEREE' A
#
# COMPACT_ATOMS: atom_id res chain seq x y z
N MET A 1 5.17 13.84 -5.43
CA MET A 1 5.99 12.71 -4.95
C MET A 1 6.24 11.74 -6.10
N ARG A 2 7.49 11.36 -6.35
CA ARG A 2 7.88 10.44 -7.45
C ARG A 2 7.47 9.00 -7.12
N ASP A 3 7.22 8.16 -8.13
CA ASP A 3 6.79 6.76 -7.92
C ASP A 3 7.81 5.92 -7.15
N PHE A 4 9.10 6.19 -7.32
CA PHE A 4 10.15 5.57 -6.52
C PHE A 4 9.98 5.89 -5.02
N GLN A 5 9.69 7.15 -4.67
CA GLN A 5 9.47 7.55 -3.28
C GLN A 5 8.22 6.88 -2.70
N LYS A 6 7.12 6.80 -3.47
CA LYS A 6 5.90 6.10 -3.03
C LYS A 6 6.17 4.64 -2.69
N ARG A 7 6.91 3.92 -3.55
CA ARG A 7 7.30 2.52 -3.32
C ARG A 7 8.12 2.37 -2.04
N THR A 8 9.17 3.17 -1.88
CA THR A 8 10.05 3.10 -0.70
C THR A 8 9.29 3.41 0.58
N ILE A 9 8.49 4.48 0.60
CA ILE A 9 7.66 4.86 1.75
C ILE A 9 6.67 3.75 2.09
N ALA A 10 5.96 3.23 1.10
CA ALA A 10 4.97 2.19 1.33
C ALA A 10 5.59 0.89 1.85
N LEU A 11 6.75 0.51 1.32
CA LEU A 11 7.52 -0.64 1.81
C LEU A 11 7.89 -0.46 3.28
N LEU A 12 8.43 0.70 3.66
CA LEU A 12 8.82 0.99 5.05
C LEU A 12 7.63 0.93 6.01
N ILE A 13 6.48 1.49 5.61
CA ILE A 13 5.25 1.47 6.42
C ILE A 13 4.74 0.05 6.64
N LEU A 14 4.71 -0.78 5.59
CA LEU A 14 4.21 -2.14 5.72
C LEU A 14 5.19 -3.01 6.52
N LYS A 15 6.50 -2.83 6.30
CA LYS A 15 7.52 -3.53 7.09
C LYS A 15 7.48 -3.14 8.57
N SER A 16 7.29 -1.85 8.90
CA SER A 16 7.18 -1.40 10.30
C SER A 16 5.93 -1.93 11.00
N LYS A 17 4.87 -2.24 10.24
CA LYS A 17 3.67 -2.94 10.72
C LYS A 17 3.82 -4.46 10.83
N GLY A 18 5.01 -5.00 10.51
CA GLY A 18 5.32 -6.42 10.66
C GLY A 18 4.97 -7.30 9.46
N PHE A 19 4.53 -6.72 8.33
CA PHE A 19 4.26 -7.50 7.13
C PHE A 19 5.57 -8.04 6.53
N LYS A 20 5.69 -9.37 6.44
CA LYS A 20 6.90 -10.03 5.92
C LYS A 20 7.00 -9.96 4.41
N VAL A 21 5.88 -10.15 3.71
CA VAL A 21 5.78 -10.12 2.26
C VAL A 21 5.01 -8.87 1.84
N VAL A 22 5.61 -8.10 0.94
CA VAL A 22 5.06 -6.85 0.41
C VAL A 22 5.22 -6.85 -1.09
N ILE A 23 4.13 -6.58 -1.80
CA ILE A 23 4.11 -6.33 -3.24
C ILE A 23 4.37 -4.83 -3.41
N PRO A 24 5.48 -4.42 -4.06
CA PRO A 24 5.88 -3.01 -4.11
C PRO A 24 4.91 -2.16 -4.93
N GLU A 25 4.37 -2.70 -6.03
CA GLU A 25 3.39 -2.03 -6.87
C GLU A 25 2.51 -3.03 -7.62
N ILE A 26 1.28 -2.61 -7.93
CA ILE A 26 0.38 -3.31 -8.84
C ILE A 26 -0.12 -2.29 -9.86
N ARG A 27 0.01 -2.59 -11.15
CA ARG A 27 -0.53 -1.78 -12.25
C ARG A 27 -1.78 -2.44 -12.81
N ILE A 28 -2.86 -1.67 -12.91
CA ILE A 28 -4.14 -2.10 -13.49
C ILE A 28 -4.56 -1.02 -14.48
N GLY A 29 -4.44 -1.33 -15.77
CA GLY A 29 -4.60 -0.33 -16.84
C GLY A 29 -3.54 0.78 -16.73
N ASP A 30 -4.01 2.02 -16.68
CA ASP A 30 -3.23 3.25 -16.55
C ASP A 30 -2.92 3.64 -15.09
N LYS A 31 -3.61 3.01 -14.12
CA LYS A 31 -3.43 3.29 -12.70
C LYS A 31 -2.43 2.34 -12.05
N VAL A 32 -1.76 2.82 -11.01
CA VAL A 32 -0.78 2.04 -10.24
C VAL A 32 -1.08 2.22 -8.75
N ALA A 33 -1.14 1.14 -7.99
CA ALA A 33 -1.17 1.16 -6.53
C ALA A 33 0.22 0.80 -5.98
N TYR A 34 0.58 1.34 -4.82
CA TYR A 34 1.90 1.13 -4.20
C TYR A 34 1.80 0.59 -2.78
N GLY A 35 2.68 -0.39 -2.50
CA GLY A 35 2.80 -1.12 -1.25
C GLY A 35 1.51 -1.83 -0.86
N ILE A 36 1.46 -3.13 -1.19
CA ILE A 36 0.37 -4.01 -0.85
C ILE A 36 0.92 -5.16 0.00
N ALA A 37 0.30 -5.43 1.15
CA ALA A 37 0.54 -6.63 1.93
C ALA A 37 -0.75 -7.44 2.03
N ILE A 38 -0.65 -8.77 2.12
CA ILE A 38 -1.79 -9.66 2.26
C ILE A 38 -1.67 -10.40 3.58
N GLN A 39 -2.75 -10.44 4.35
CA GLN A 39 -2.84 -11.23 5.58
C GLN A 39 -4.22 -11.87 5.66
N GLY A 40 -4.28 -13.18 5.40
CA GLY A 40 -5.55 -13.90 5.25
C GLY A 40 -6.38 -13.32 4.12
N ASP A 41 -7.65 -13.03 4.41
CA ASP A 41 -8.62 -12.47 3.45
C ASP A 41 -8.59 -10.93 3.35
N LYS A 42 -7.52 -10.28 3.84
CA LYS A 42 -7.38 -8.81 3.82
C LYS A 42 -6.14 -8.40 3.04
N ALA A 43 -6.27 -7.37 2.21
CA ALA A 43 -5.15 -6.65 1.62
C ALA A 43 -4.98 -5.29 2.32
N TYR A 44 -3.75 -4.95 2.67
CA TYR A 44 -3.37 -3.68 3.27
C TYR A 44 -2.61 -2.86 2.22
N VAL A 45 -3.10 -1.68 1.89
CA VAL A 45 -2.58 -0.87 0.77
C VAL A 45 -2.24 0.52 1.25
N VAL A 46 -1.04 1.02 0.97
CA VAL A 46 -0.63 2.37 1.42
C VAL A 46 -1.11 3.45 0.45
N PHE A 47 -0.86 3.27 -0.86
CA PHE A 47 -1.30 4.21 -1.88
C PHE A 47 -2.18 3.47 -2.91
N PRO A 48 -3.49 3.36 -2.67
CA PRO A 48 -4.39 2.58 -3.53
C PRO A 48 -4.72 3.27 -4.86
N ASN A 49 -4.67 4.61 -4.91
CA ASN A 49 -4.95 5.40 -6.12
C ASN A 49 -6.30 5.06 -6.80
N GLY A 50 -7.33 4.78 -5.99
CA GLY A 50 -8.68 4.45 -6.49
C GLY A 50 -8.79 3.07 -7.12
N LEU A 51 -7.89 2.14 -6.78
CA LEU A 51 -7.88 0.73 -7.24
C LEU A 51 -8.35 -0.25 -6.15
N GLU A 52 -9.01 0.20 -5.10
CA GLU A 52 -9.40 -0.65 -3.96
C GLU A 52 -10.26 -1.84 -4.41
N GLU A 53 -11.27 -1.61 -5.26
CA GLU A 53 -12.16 -2.66 -5.75
C GLU A 53 -11.48 -3.60 -6.75
N GLU A 54 -10.60 -3.08 -7.60
CA GLU A 54 -9.82 -3.87 -8.55
C GLU A 54 -8.80 -4.75 -7.82
N ILE A 55 -8.10 -4.22 -6.81
CA ILE A 55 -7.19 -4.98 -5.95
C ILE A 55 -7.95 -6.08 -5.23
N LYS A 56 -9.15 -5.78 -4.72
CA LYS A 56 -10.01 -6.77 -4.05
C LYS A 56 -10.32 -7.95 -4.98
N LYS A 57 -10.69 -7.67 -6.24
CA LYS A 57 -10.99 -8.68 -7.26
C LYS A 57 -9.75 -9.48 -7.68
N VAL A 58 -8.64 -8.80 -7.95
CA VAL A 58 -7.40 -9.42 -8.44
C VAL A 58 -6.77 -10.32 -7.38
N LEU A 59 -6.70 -9.85 -6.13
CA LEU A 59 -6.10 -10.60 -5.03
C LEU A 59 -7.08 -11.57 -4.36
N LYS A 60 -8.35 -11.58 -4.78
CA LYS A 60 -9.43 -12.41 -4.22
C LYS A 60 -9.55 -12.28 -2.70
N VAL A 61 -9.39 -11.08 -2.18
CA VAL A 61 -9.54 -10.75 -0.76
C VAL A 61 -10.96 -10.26 -0.47
N LYS A 62 -11.42 -10.37 0.78
CA LYS A 62 -12.73 -9.87 1.20
C LYS A 62 -12.71 -8.37 1.53
N GLU A 63 -11.54 -7.85 1.89
CA GLU A 63 -11.39 -6.47 2.38
C GLU A 63 -10.07 -5.85 1.91
N VAL A 64 -10.12 -4.58 1.55
CA VAL A 64 -8.94 -3.74 1.31
C VAL A 64 -8.91 -2.66 2.37
N VAL A 65 -7.83 -2.64 3.15
CA VAL A 65 -7.58 -1.69 4.22
C VAL A 65 -6.56 -0.67 3.73
N VAL A 66 -6.98 0.58 3.60
CA VAL A 66 -6.06 1.67 3.28
C VAL A 66 -5.26 2.01 4.52
N VAL A 67 -3.94 1.85 4.44
CA VAL A 67 -3.02 2.12 5.53
C VAL A 67 -2.69 3.61 5.51
N PRO A 68 -3.10 4.39 6.53
CA PRO A 68 -2.84 5.82 6.54
C PRO A 68 -1.33 6.10 6.61
N TRP A 69 -0.87 6.97 5.72
CA TRP A 69 0.45 7.58 5.81
C TRP A 69 0.30 8.95 6.46
N VAL A 70 0.72 9.07 7.72
CA VAL A 70 0.85 10.37 8.36
C VAL A 70 2.28 10.84 8.13
N HIS A 71 2.46 11.84 7.28
CA HIS A 71 3.68 12.62 7.29
C HIS A 71 3.73 13.33 8.65
N ARG A 72 4.47 12.77 9.62
CA ARG A 72 4.90 13.58 10.77
C ARG A 72 6.03 14.45 10.23
N PRO A 73 5.84 15.77 10.04
CA PRO A 73 7.00 16.64 10.01
C PRO A 73 7.75 16.40 11.32
N GLU A 74 9.06 16.19 11.22
CA GLU A 74 9.91 16.10 12.40
C GLU A 74 9.59 17.30 13.30
N ARG A 75 9.43 17.05 14.60
CA ARG A 75 9.26 18.13 15.56
C ARG A 75 10.46 19.06 15.38
N GLU A 76 10.19 20.32 15.10
CA GLU A 76 11.16 21.39 15.33
C GLU A 76 11.48 21.36 16.83
N GLU A 77 12.68 20.88 17.16
CA GLU A 77 13.35 21.12 18.45
C GLU A 77 14.51 22.10 18.21
#